data_AF-X1FIL4-F1
#
_entry.id   AF-X1FIL4-F1
#
_cell.length_a   1.000
_cell.length_b   1.000
_cell.length_c   1.000
_cell.angle_alpha   90.00
_cell.angle_beta   90.00
_cell.angle_gamma   90.00
#
_symmetry.space_group_name_H-M   'P 1'
#
loop_
_entity.id
_entity.type
_entity.pdbx_description
1 polymer ?
#
loop_
_entity_poly.entity_id
_entity_poly.type
_entity_poly.pdbx_seq_one_letter_code
_entity_poly.pdbx_strand_id
1 'polypeptide(L)'
;QILEEGIAAPYLEIEDVPLSEWPTPLPFQGSNNWVLTGSRTESGKPLLANDPHLEISLPPIWHEIHVVCPSLNAVGVSLPGVPLVIIGHNESIAWGITNSGVDVQDLYVEKLNSSKDMYWNYDGWKPLFIKEERIEIRGEKEPERIEVSWTERGPVVSPILSENEKHLSLSWTIYDGGRTMESFYLLNKAQNWQEFVDALKLFDAPPQNFVYADKEGNIGYYLSGKIPIRAEKAALFPYPGWKEDGRWQGFLKEEEKPNFYNPENGLIVTANNKIIPDNFPHYMGFEWEAPFREERIKELLLQLEKHSVETMKVIQNDIFSKKGELFLPYIEEIKIANGESKKALDILKNWDLR
;
A
#
# COMPACT_ATOMS: atom_id res chain seq x y z
N GLN A 1 22.16 26.21 1.11
CA GLN A 1 21.10 27.10 1.64
C GLN A 1 20.97 26.80 3.11
N ILE A 2 20.86 27.85 3.91
CA ILE A 2 21.08 27.91 5.36
C ILE A 2 20.26 26.83 6.09
N LEU A 3 20.93 25.87 6.71
CA LEU A 3 20.34 25.05 7.77
C LEU A 3 20.50 25.86 9.05
N GLU A 4 19.39 26.34 9.59
CA GLU A 4 19.37 27.01 10.88
C GLU A 4 19.80 26.03 11.97
N GLU A 5 20.95 26.30 12.59
CA GLU A 5 21.33 25.78 13.89
C GLU A 5 20.27 26.22 14.90
N GLY A 6 19.48 25.29 15.47
CA GLY A 6 18.62 25.63 16.60
C GLY A 6 17.33 24.84 16.78
N ILE A 7 16.91 23.99 15.82
CA ILE A 7 15.81 23.06 16.08
C ILE A 7 16.41 21.81 16.71
N ALA A 8 16.34 21.72 18.03
CA ALA A 8 16.47 20.44 18.71
C ALA A 8 15.34 19.54 18.20
N ALA A 9 15.67 18.63 17.29
CA ALA A 9 14.80 17.50 17.01
C ALA A 9 14.50 16.82 18.36
N PRO A 10 13.27 16.39 18.63
CA PRO A 10 13.04 15.45 19.71
C PRO A 10 13.75 14.16 19.27
N TYR A 11 15.04 14.05 19.61
CA TYR A 11 15.70 12.78 19.74
C TYR A 11 14.90 12.05 20.82
N LEU A 12 13.95 11.20 20.40
CA LEU A 12 13.75 9.96 21.12
C LEU A 12 15.15 9.35 21.20
N GLU A 13 15.66 9.16 22.42
CA GLU A 13 16.87 8.38 22.64
C GLU A 13 16.64 7.04 21.92
N ILE A 14 17.29 6.86 20.76
CA ILE A 14 17.37 5.59 20.04
C ILE A 14 18.40 4.73 20.78
N GLU A 15 18.24 4.60 22.09
CA GLU A 15 18.98 3.62 22.87
C GLU A 15 18.05 2.42 23.02
N ASP A 16 18.43 1.34 22.32
CA ASP A 16 17.87 0.00 22.43
C ASP A 16 16.45 -0.23 21.88
N VAL A 17 16.19 0.19 20.63
CA VAL A 17 15.17 -0.49 19.82
C VAL A 17 15.84 -1.72 19.20
N PRO A 18 15.61 -2.95 19.70
CA PRO A 18 16.21 -4.14 19.09
C PRO A 18 15.72 -4.25 17.64
N LEU A 19 16.57 -4.74 16.72
CA LEU A 19 16.21 -4.93 15.30
C LEU A 19 14.91 -5.75 15.11
N SER A 20 14.50 -6.52 16.12
CA SER A 20 13.23 -7.25 16.17
C SER A 20 11.96 -6.40 16.31
N GLU A 21 12.07 -5.10 16.65
CA GLU A 21 10.93 -4.17 16.70
C GLU A 21 10.62 -3.52 15.33
N TRP A 22 11.43 -3.85 14.32
CA TRP A 22 11.14 -3.61 12.90
C TRP A 22 10.49 -4.88 12.31
N PRO A 23 9.20 -4.90 11.88
CA PRO A 23 8.28 -3.79 11.64
C PRO A 23 7.08 -3.86 12.59
N THR A 24 7.00 -3.00 13.60
CA THR A 24 5.68 -2.60 14.09
C THR A 24 5.08 -1.68 13.01
N PRO A 25 3.93 -2.02 12.40
CA PRO A 25 3.27 -1.10 11.48
C PRO A 25 3.05 0.21 12.24
N LEU A 26 3.65 1.29 11.74
CA LEU A 26 3.43 2.61 12.30
C LEU A 26 1.92 2.88 12.30
N PRO A 27 1.31 3.27 13.43
CA PRO A 27 -0.14 3.18 13.68
C PRO A 27 -1.05 4.07 12.82
N PHE A 28 -0.54 4.69 11.75
CA PHE A 28 -1.21 5.74 10.98
C PHE A 28 -1.05 5.62 9.46
N GLN A 29 -0.64 4.46 8.93
CA GLN A 29 -0.53 4.28 7.49
C GLN A 29 -1.85 3.82 6.86
N GLY A 30 -2.17 4.38 5.70
CA GLY A 30 -3.41 4.10 5.00
C GLY A 30 -3.60 5.07 3.84
N SER A 31 -4.75 5.05 3.21
CA SER A 31 -5.20 6.04 2.25
C SER A 31 -6.70 5.89 2.05
N ASN A 32 -7.39 6.96 1.71
CA ASN A 32 -8.74 6.89 1.16
C ASN A 32 -8.74 7.38 -0.28
N ASN A 33 -9.57 6.79 -1.12
CA ASN A 33 -10.09 7.46 -2.31
C ASN A 33 -11.54 7.05 -2.57
N TRP A 34 -12.27 7.94 -3.23
CA TRP A 34 -13.58 7.63 -3.77
C TRP A 34 -13.88 8.49 -4.98
N VAL A 35 -14.73 7.96 -5.85
CA VAL A 35 -15.16 8.63 -7.07
C VAL A 35 -16.66 8.43 -7.30
N LEU A 36 -17.32 9.50 -7.69
CA LEU A 36 -18.76 9.56 -7.94
C LEU A 36 -19.03 9.94 -9.39
N THR A 37 -19.99 9.28 -10.03
CA THR A 37 -20.53 9.69 -11.33
C THR A 37 -21.30 11.00 -11.24
N GLY A 38 -21.52 11.67 -12.36
CA GLY A 38 -22.28 12.93 -12.42
C GLY A 38 -23.74 12.84 -11.94
N SER A 39 -24.36 11.66 -11.96
CA SER A 39 -25.72 11.48 -11.43
C SER A 39 -25.78 11.65 -9.91
N ARG A 40 -24.65 11.46 -9.22
CA ARG A 40 -24.47 11.62 -7.77
C ARG A 40 -23.84 12.94 -7.37
N THR A 41 -23.73 13.90 -8.28
CA THR A 41 -23.09 15.18 -7.98
C THR A 41 -24.00 16.34 -8.36
N GLU A 42 -23.86 17.45 -7.64
CA GLU A 42 -24.63 18.66 -7.90
C GLU A 42 -24.26 19.28 -9.26
N SER A 43 -22.99 19.14 -9.66
CA SER A 43 -22.45 19.67 -10.92
C SER A 43 -22.86 18.86 -12.16
N GLY A 44 -23.38 17.64 -11.99
CA GLY A 44 -23.59 16.71 -13.10
C GLY A 44 -22.30 16.14 -13.68
N LYS A 45 -21.14 16.39 -13.06
CA LYS A 45 -19.80 15.92 -13.46
C LYS A 45 -19.17 15.07 -12.37
N PRO A 46 -18.27 14.13 -12.70
CA PRO A 46 -17.65 13.29 -11.70
C PRO A 46 -16.90 14.09 -10.63
N LEU A 47 -16.90 13.58 -9.40
CA LEU A 47 -16.07 14.08 -8.30
C LEU A 47 -15.18 12.94 -7.81
N LEU A 48 -13.89 13.21 -7.66
CA LEU A 48 -12.88 12.29 -7.14
C LEU A 48 -12.19 12.95 -5.95
N ALA A 49 -12.05 12.21 -4.85
CA ALA A 49 -11.23 12.60 -3.70
C ALA A 49 -10.20 11.52 -3.40
N ASN A 50 -9.01 11.94 -2.94
CA ASN A 50 -7.93 11.05 -2.53
C ASN A 50 -7.07 11.73 -1.46
N ASP A 51 -6.83 11.03 -0.36
CA ASP A 51 -6.01 11.47 0.77
C ASP A 51 -5.12 10.30 1.25
N PRO A 52 -3.84 10.26 0.85
CA PRO A 52 -2.89 9.26 1.34
C PRO A 52 -2.48 9.57 2.80
N HIS A 53 -2.45 8.54 3.64
CA HIS A 53 -2.06 8.63 5.06
C HIS A 53 -0.69 7.98 5.22
N LEU A 54 0.34 8.82 5.24
CA LEU A 54 1.72 8.39 5.47
C LEU A 54 2.28 9.14 6.68
N GLU A 55 3.46 8.73 7.12
CA GLU A 55 4.16 9.40 8.21
C GLU A 55 4.42 10.88 7.91
N ILE A 56 4.11 11.73 8.89
CA ILE A 56 4.43 13.16 8.83
C ILE A 56 5.94 13.30 9.06
N SER A 57 6.65 13.64 8.00
CA SER A 57 8.11 13.71 7.96
C SER A 57 8.61 15.04 7.39
N LEU A 58 9.89 15.34 7.66
CA LEU A 58 10.63 16.47 7.12
C LEU A 58 11.88 15.95 6.39
N PRO A 59 11.99 16.10 5.06
CA PRO A 59 10.99 16.69 4.14
C PRO A 59 9.73 15.82 4.00
N PRO A 60 8.58 16.41 3.61
CA PRO A 60 7.35 15.65 3.40
C PRO A 60 7.50 14.66 2.23
N ILE A 61 6.86 13.50 2.35
CA ILE A 61 6.84 12.47 1.30
C ILE A 61 6.13 12.97 0.04
N TRP A 62 5.02 13.70 0.20
CA TRP A 62 4.24 14.27 -0.89
C TRP A 62 4.54 15.77 -1.06
N HIS A 63 4.66 16.21 -2.31
CA HIS A 63 4.71 17.63 -2.66
C HIS A 63 3.87 17.90 -3.89
N GLU A 64 3.26 19.08 -3.95
CA GLU A 64 2.46 19.52 -5.10
C GLU A 64 3.35 19.88 -6.29
N ILE A 65 2.94 19.46 -7.49
CA ILE A 65 3.60 19.81 -8.74
C ILE A 65 2.57 20.11 -9.83
N HIS A 66 2.95 21.00 -10.75
CA HIS A 66 2.26 21.23 -12.02
C HIS A 66 3.30 21.11 -13.14
N VAL A 67 3.16 20.08 -13.97
CA VAL A 67 4.09 19.79 -15.07
C VAL A 67 3.45 20.19 -16.40
N VAL A 68 4.08 21.16 -17.08
CA VAL A 68 3.62 21.67 -18.37
C VAL A 68 4.72 21.57 -19.43
N CYS A 69 4.42 20.87 -20.52
CA CYS A 69 5.20 20.86 -21.75
C CYS A 69 4.25 20.67 -22.95
N PRO A 70 4.71 20.78 -24.21
CA PRO A 70 3.84 20.66 -25.38
C PRO A 70 3.03 19.34 -25.47
N SER A 71 3.46 18.30 -24.77
CA SER A 71 2.81 16.99 -24.78
C SER A 71 2.20 16.56 -23.45
N LEU A 72 2.27 17.40 -22.41
CA LEU A 72 1.81 17.07 -21.07
C LEU A 72 1.38 18.32 -20.30
N ASN A 73 0.20 18.28 -19.70
CA ASN A 73 -0.30 19.29 -18.77
C ASN A 73 -1.03 18.57 -17.63
N ALA A 74 -0.34 18.34 -16.51
CA ALA A 74 -0.87 17.59 -15.38
C ALA A 74 -0.50 18.26 -14.05
N VAL A 75 -1.43 18.26 -13.11
CA VAL A 75 -1.30 18.87 -11.79
C VAL A 75 -1.76 17.90 -10.71
N GLY A 76 -1.07 17.93 -9.56
CA GLY A 76 -1.39 17.07 -8.42
C GLY A 76 -0.20 16.99 -7.47
N VAL A 77 0.03 15.80 -6.90
CA VAL A 77 1.15 15.53 -5.99
C VAL A 77 2.11 14.50 -6.56
N SER A 78 3.37 14.59 -6.15
CA SER A 78 4.46 13.69 -6.51
C SER A 78 5.35 13.36 -5.32
N LEU A 79 6.27 12.40 -5.54
CA LEU A 79 7.32 12.00 -4.63
C LEU A 79 8.65 12.68 -5.00
N PRO A 80 9.50 13.06 -4.03
CA PRO A 80 10.84 13.56 -4.30
C PRO A 80 11.62 12.64 -5.26
N GLY A 81 12.18 13.22 -6.32
CA GLY A 81 12.91 12.48 -7.36
C GLY A 81 12.04 11.95 -8.51
N VAL A 82 10.71 12.05 -8.43
CA VAL A 82 9.79 11.64 -9.51
C VAL A 82 9.25 12.86 -10.27
N PRO A 83 9.57 13.03 -11.57
CA PRO A 83 9.21 14.23 -12.34
C PRO A 83 7.81 14.15 -12.98
N LEU A 84 6.87 13.41 -12.38
CA LEU A 84 5.53 13.12 -12.92
C LEU A 84 4.49 13.19 -11.81
N VAL A 85 3.24 13.50 -12.15
CA VAL A 85 2.14 13.52 -11.17
C VAL A 85 1.76 12.08 -10.82
N ILE A 86 1.79 11.74 -9.54
CA ILE A 86 1.45 10.40 -9.04
C ILE A 86 -0.04 10.29 -8.72
N ILE A 87 -0.62 11.32 -8.10
CA ILE A 87 -2.05 11.49 -7.83
C ILE A 87 -2.44 12.86 -8.34
N GLY A 88 -3.49 12.96 -9.14
CA GLY A 88 -3.92 14.24 -9.67
C GLY A 88 -4.77 14.12 -10.91
N HIS A 89 -4.65 15.10 -11.80
CA HIS A 89 -5.41 15.13 -13.03
C HIS A 89 -4.65 15.83 -14.16
N ASN A 90 -5.08 15.57 -15.37
CA ASN A 90 -4.73 16.35 -16.55
C ASN A 90 -5.99 17.03 -17.10
N GLU A 91 -5.95 17.49 -18.36
CA GLU A 91 -7.07 18.18 -19.01
C GLU A 91 -8.29 17.28 -19.31
N SER A 92 -8.12 15.95 -19.26
CA SER A 92 -9.16 14.99 -19.67
C SER A 92 -9.58 14.03 -18.57
N ILE A 93 -8.65 13.58 -17.72
CA ILE A 93 -8.90 12.57 -16.70
C ILE A 93 -8.31 12.98 -15.35
N ALA A 94 -8.87 12.43 -14.27
CA ALA A 94 -8.34 12.48 -12.91
C ALA A 94 -8.14 11.05 -12.39
N TRP A 95 -7.13 10.87 -11.53
CA TRP A 95 -6.83 9.60 -10.89
C TRP A 95 -6.37 9.77 -9.45
N GLY A 96 -6.69 8.77 -8.64
CA GLY A 96 -6.25 8.65 -7.25
C GLY A 96 -5.81 7.23 -6.93
N ILE A 97 -5.01 7.07 -5.88
CA ILE A 97 -4.45 5.78 -5.49
C ILE A 97 -4.64 5.50 -4.00
N THR A 98 -4.87 4.23 -3.65
CA THR A 98 -4.60 3.70 -2.31
C THR A 98 -3.74 2.45 -2.43
N ASN A 99 -2.99 2.12 -1.38
CA ASN A 99 -2.37 0.81 -1.30
C ASN A 99 -3.44 -0.29 -1.33
N SER A 100 -3.21 -1.33 -2.12
CA SER A 100 -4.17 -2.43 -2.33
C SER A 100 -4.11 -3.52 -1.26
N GLY A 101 -3.04 -3.57 -0.47
CA GLY A 101 -2.80 -4.66 0.49
C GLY A 101 -2.56 -6.03 -0.17
N VAL A 102 -2.38 -6.07 -1.50
CA VAL A 102 -2.14 -7.33 -2.21
C VAL A 102 -0.75 -7.87 -1.86
N ASP A 103 -0.73 -9.12 -1.46
CA ASP A 103 0.46 -9.84 -1.06
C ASP A 103 1.31 -10.26 -2.27
N VAL A 104 2.48 -9.61 -2.37
CA VAL A 104 3.49 -9.80 -3.43
C VAL A 104 4.86 -10.20 -2.88
N GLN A 105 4.91 -10.68 -1.64
CA GLN A 105 6.12 -11.06 -0.93
C GLN A 105 5.96 -12.47 -0.35
N ASP A 106 6.98 -13.31 -0.48
CA ASP A 106 7.03 -14.61 0.21
C ASP A 106 8.40 -14.82 0.86
N LEU A 107 8.39 -15.35 2.08
CA LEU A 107 9.60 -15.86 2.71
C LEU A 107 9.77 -17.34 2.43
N TYR A 108 10.99 -17.75 2.08
CA TYR A 108 11.34 -19.15 1.89
C TYR A 108 12.43 -19.59 2.86
N VAL A 109 12.23 -20.72 3.52
CA VAL A 109 13.26 -21.38 4.32
C VAL A 109 14.21 -22.13 3.38
N GLU A 110 15.48 -21.78 3.44
CA GLU A 110 16.54 -22.33 2.60
C GLU A 110 17.38 -23.38 3.33
N LYS A 111 17.82 -24.39 2.58
CA LYS A 111 18.79 -25.38 3.03
C LYS A 111 20.13 -25.08 2.38
N LEU A 112 21.06 -24.52 3.14
CA LEU A 112 22.41 -24.29 2.67
C LEU A 112 23.30 -25.51 2.93
N ASN A 113 24.33 -25.69 2.12
CA ASN A 113 25.39 -26.67 2.41
C ASN A 113 26.31 -26.15 3.53
N SER A 114 27.26 -26.98 3.98
CA SER A 114 28.19 -26.62 5.07
C SER A 114 29.07 -25.41 4.75
N SER A 115 29.43 -25.23 3.47
CA SER A 115 30.23 -24.11 3.00
C SER A 115 29.43 -22.82 2.80
N LYS A 116 28.09 -22.89 2.89
CA LYS A 116 27.16 -21.79 2.65
C LYS A 116 27.34 -21.12 1.28
N ASP A 117 27.77 -21.87 0.27
CA ASP A 117 27.92 -21.42 -1.13
C ASP A 117 26.89 -22.05 -2.07
N MET A 118 26.09 -23.00 -1.57
CA MET A 118 25.01 -23.63 -2.31
C MET A 118 23.73 -23.72 -1.47
N TYR A 119 22.58 -23.70 -2.14
CA TYR A 119 21.27 -23.97 -1.56
C TYR A 119 20.59 -25.15 -2.28
N TRP A 120 19.78 -25.91 -1.55
CA TRP A 120 19.03 -27.04 -2.11
C TRP A 120 17.68 -26.56 -2.65
N ASN A 121 17.52 -26.60 -3.98
CA ASN A 121 16.28 -26.32 -4.68
C ASN A 121 15.44 -27.60 -4.87
N TYR A 122 14.22 -27.46 -5.38
CA TYR A 122 13.36 -28.62 -5.68
C TYR A 122 14.00 -29.61 -6.68
N ASP A 123 14.91 -29.12 -7.54
CA ASP A 123 15.62 -29.89 -8.56
C ASP A 123 17.10 -30.17 -8.23
N GLY A 124 17.55 -29.89 -7.00
CA GLY A 124 18.90 -30.21 -6.51
C GLY A 124 19.71 -29.00 -6.02
N TRP A 125 21.01 -29.20 -5.77
CA TRP A 125 21.90 -28.13 -5.31
C TRP A 125 22.12 -27.06 -6.40
N LYS A 126 21.98 -25.79 -6.03
CA LYS A 126 22.25 -24.62 -6.86
C LYS A 126 23.25 -23.70 -6.15
N PRO A 127 24.14 -23.01 -6.87
CA PRO A 127 25.04 -22.05 -6.25
C PRO A 127 24.26 -20.84 -5.73
N LEU A 128 24.70 -20.28 -4.60
CA LEU A 128 24.30 -18.94 -4.19
C LEU A 128 25.05 -17.90 -5.01
N PHE A 129 24.39 -16.80 -5.33
CA PHE A 129 25.11 -15.60 -5.78
C PHE A 129 25.52 -14.80 -4.55
N ILE A 130 26.83 -14.75 -4.29
CA ILE A 130 27.40 -14.12 -3.10
C ILE A 130 28.18 -12.87 -3.52
N LYS A 131 27.90 -11.76 -2.86
CA LYS A 131 28.60 -10.49 -3.06
C LYS A 131 28.92 -9.85 -1.72
N GLU A 132 30.17 -9.43 -1.56
CA GLU A 132 30.55 -8.53 -0.45
C GLU A 132 30.16 -7.10 -0.83
N GLU A 133 29.34 -6.46 0.01
CA GLU A 133 29.00 -5.05 -0.10
C GLU A 133 29.78 -4.25 0.96
N ARG A 134 30.15 -3.02 0.57
CA ARG A 134 30.93 -2.10 1.40
C ARG A 134 30.09 -0.87 1.71
N ILE A 135 29.82 -0.62 2.99
CA ILE A 135 29.03 0.53 3.46
C ILE A 135 29.97 1.51 4.17
N GLU A 136 30.06 2.73 3.66
CA GLU A 136 30.85 3.79 4.29
C GLU A 136 30.05 4.45 5.41
N ILE A 137 30.55 4.37 6.65
CA ILE A 137 29.91 4.96 7.83
C ILE A 137 30.58 6.28 8.16
N ARG A 138 29.79 7.35 8.25
CA ARG A 138 30.31 8.68 8.62
C ARG A 138 30.99 8.61 9.98
N GLY A 139 32.25 9.01 10.03
CA GLY A 139 33.06 9.05 11.26
C GLY A 139 33.92 7.80 11.45
N GLU A 140 33.60 6.70 10.77
CA GLU A 140 34.42 5.50 10.78
C GLU A 140 35.55 5.59 9.74
N LYS A 141 36.70 5.02 10.10
CA LYS A 141 37.87 4.99 9.21
C LYS A 141 37.76 3.88 8.17
N GLU A 142 37.24 2.74 8.58
CA GLU A 142 37.05 1.58 7.73
C GLU A 142 35.57 1.41 7.40
N PRO A 143 35.23 0.95 6.20
CA PRO A 143 33.87 0.61 5.86
C PRO A 143 33.36 -0.58 6.68
N GLU A 144 32.05 -0.63 6.89
CA GLU A 144 31.40 -1.89 7.25
C GLU A 144 31.31 -2.79 6.00
N ARG A 145 31.57 -4.08 6.17
CA ARG A 145 31.48 -5.07 5.10
C ARG A 145 30.39 -6.06 5.45
N ILE A 146 29.46 -6.26 4.52
CA ILE A 146 28.38 -7.24 4.67
C ILE A 146 28.43 -8.22 3.51
N GLU A 147 28.21 -9.50 3.79
CA GLU A 147 28.03 -10.51 2.76
C GLU A 147 26.54 -10.60 2.42
N VAL A 148 26.21 -10.39 1.15
CA VAL A 148 24.85 -10.52 0.63
C VAL A 148 24.80 -11.74 -0.28
N SER A 149 23.97 -12.71 0.10
CA SER A 149 23.74 -13.94 -0.64
C SER A 149 22.35 -13.94 -1.28
N TRP A 150 22.23 -14.47 -2.49
CA TRP A 150 20.98 -14.57 -3.25
C TRP A 150 20.73 -16.00 -3.72
N THR A 151 19.47 -16.45 -3.60
CA THR A 151 18.94 -17.62 -4.31
C THR A 151 18.28 -17.18 -5.62
N GLU A 152 17.72 -18.11 -6.39
CA GLU A 152 16.90 -17.74 -7.55
C GLU A 152 15.59 -17.01 -7.17
N ARG A 153 15.18 -17.10 -5.91
CA ARG A 153 13.96 -16.46 -5.38
C ARG A 153 14.22 -15.04 -4.90
N GLY A 154 15.41 -14.76 -4.38
CA GLY A 154 15.80 -13.43 -3.92
C GLY A 154 16.90 -13.46 -2.84
N PRO A 155 17.15 -12.32 -2.16
CA PRO A 155 18.21 -12.21 -1.17
C PRO A 155 17.90 -13.05 0.07
N VAL A 156 18.94 -13.63 0.67
CA VAL A 156 18.89 -14.25 1.99
C VAL A 156 18.88 -13.14 3.04
N VAL A 157 17.75 -12.97 3.71
CA VAL A 157 17.43 -11.86 4.62
C VAL A 157 17.52 -12.24 6.11
N SER A 158 17.80 -13.50 6.45
CA SER A 158 17.96 -13.92 7.85
C SER A 158 18.87 -13.05 8.69
N PRO A 159 20.06 -12.62 8.21
CA PRO A 159 20.96 -11.78 9.03
C PRO A 159 20.31 -10.47 9.51
N ILE A 160 19.23 -10.04 8.86
CA ILE A 160 18.49 -8.81 9.16
C ILE A 160 17.21 -9.12 9.95
N LEU A 161 16.51 -10.22 9.60
CA LEU A 161 15.18 -10.52 10.13
C LEU A 161 15.17 -11.39 11.39
N SER A 162 16.20 -12.20 11.64
CA SER A 162 16.20 -13.09 12.80
C SER A 162 17.60 -13.53 13.20
N GLU A 163 17.84 -13.59 14.51
CA GLU A 163 19.05 -14.20 15.08
C GLU A 163 19.07 -15.75 14.96
N ASN A 164 18.03 -16.35 14.36
CA ASN A 164 17.90 -17.80 14.24
C ASN A 164 18.83 -18.38 13.16
N GLU A 165 19.25 -19.64 13.36
CA GLU A 165 20.08 -20.40 12.41
C GLU A 165 19.39 -20.71 11.06
N LYS A 166 18.10 -20.35 10.89
CA LYS A 166 17.38 -20.61 9.64
C LYS A 166 17.75 -19.57 8.61
N HIS A 167 18.10 -20.02 7.41
CA HIS A 167 18.30 -19.15 6.24
C HIS A 167 16.95 -18.90 5.57
N LEU A 168 16.58 -17.62 5.43
CA LEU A 168 15.34 -17.15 4.86
C LEU A 168 15.69 -16.33 3.63
N SER A 169 15.13 -16.65 2.47
CA SER A 169 15.16 -15.75 1.31
C SER A 169 13.83 -15.06 1.13
N LEU A 170 13.85 -13.78 0.77
CA LEU A 170 12.66 -13.01 0.42
C LEU A 170 12.45 -13.05 -1.10
N SER A 171 11.32 -13.58 -1.55
CA SER A 171 10.85 -13.39 -2.93
C SER A 171 9.95 -12.18 -2.97
N TRP A 172 10.24 -11.23 -3.87
CA TRP A 172 9.46 -10.00 -4.00
C TRP A 172 9.47 -9.51 -5.45
N THR A 173 8.29 -9.13 -5.95
CA THR A 173 8.09 -8.64 -7.32
C THR A 173 8.91 -7.40 -7.70
N ILE A 174 9.48 -6.68 -6.72
CA ILE A 174 10.31 -5.50 -6.98
C ILE A 174 11.69 -5.85 -7.59
N TYR A 175 12.19 -7.08 -7.39
CA TYR A 175 13.54 -7.46 -7.82
C TYR A 175 13.69 -7.62 -9.33
N ASP A 176 12.61 -7.92 -10.05
CA ASP A 176 12.63 -8.09 -11.51
C ASP A 176 12.74 -6.76 -12.27
N GLY A 177 12.68 -5.62 -11.55
CA GLY A 177 12.49 -4.31 -12.14
C GLY A 177 11.14 -4.20 -12.87
N GLY A 178 10.94 -3.10 -13.58
CA GLY A 178 9.66 -2.91 -14.27
C GLY A 178 9.54 -1.62 -15.06
N ARG A 179 8.32 -1.43 -15.57
CA ARG A 179 7.94 -0.28 -16.42
C ARG A 179 7.08 0.74 -15.67
N THR A 180 7.06 0.70 -14.33
CA THR A 180 6.26 1.61 -13.49
C THR A 180 6.46 3.10 -13.83
N MET A 181 7.70 3.52 -14.13
CA MET A 181 7.95 4.91 -14.53
C MET A 181 7.39 5.26 -15.91
N GLU A 182 7.40 4.30 -16.85
CA GLU A 182 6.75 4.46 -18.14
C GLU A 182 5.22 4.47 -18.00
N SER A 183 4.68 3.64 -17.11
CA SER A 183 3.26 3.65 -16.72
C SER A 183 2.83 5.05 -16.27
N PHE A 184 3.54 5.66 -15.32
CA PHE A 184 3.22 7.03 -14.89
C PHE A 184 3.33 8.06 -16.01
N TYR A 185 4.32 7.94 -16.89
CA TYR A 185 4.47 8.85 -18.02
C TYR A 185 3.25 8.78 -18.96
N LEU A 186 2.80 7.56 -19.27
CA LEU A 186 1.61 7.35 -20.12
C LEU A 186 0.32 7.75 -19.39
N LEU A 187 0.19 7.46 -18.10
CA LEU A 187 -0.96 7.83 -17.27
C LEU A 187 -1.15 9.35 -17.25
N ASN A 188 -0.06 10.10 -17.07
CA ASN A 188 -0.06 11.56 -17.08
C ASN A 188 -0.56 12.14 -18.41
N LYS A 189 -0.45 11.38 -19.52
CA LYS A 189 -0.90 11.74 -20.87
C LYS A 189 -2.26 11.18 -21.25
N ALA A 190 -2.77 10.20 -20.52
CA ALA A 190 -3.97 9.46 -20.88
C ALA A 190 -5.18 10.39 -20.97
N GLN A 191 -6.01 10.17 -21.99
CA GLN A 191 -7.16 11.02 -22.30
C GLN A 191 -8.51 10.35 -22.02
N ASN A 192 -8.52 9.04 -21.82
CA ASN A 192 -9.72 8.22 -21.67
C ASN A 192 -9.41 6.95 -20.88
N TRP A 193 -10.44 6.15 -20.59
CA TRP A 193 -10.33 4.91 -19.82
C TRP A 193 -9.38 3.90 -20.46
N GLN A 194 -9.41 3.76 -21.79
CA GLN A 194 -8.58 2.79 -22.48
C GLN A 194 -7.09 3.13 -22.34
N GLU A 195 -6.73 4.40 -22.54
CA GLU A 195 -5.35 4.87 -22.36
C GLU A 195 -4.90 4.79 -20.90
N PHE A 196 -5.81 5.05 -19.95
CA PHE A 196 -5.56 4.88 -18.52
C PHE A 196 -5.23 3.42 -18.19
N VAL A 197 -6.05 2.48 -18.68
CA VAL A 197 -5.80 1.03 -18.52
C VAL A 197 -4.49 0.63 -19.18
N ASP A 198 -4.24 1.06 -20.43
CA ASP A 198 -3.02 0.68 -21.15
C ASP A 198 -1.75 1.22 -20.48
N ALA A 199 -1.82 2.39 -19.86
CA ALA A 199 -0.75 2.89 -19.00
C ALA A 199 -0.55 2.00 -17.77
N LEU A 200 -1.63 1.62 -17.06
CA LEU A 200 -1.53 0.85 -15.81
C LEU A 200 -1.18 -0.63 -16.00
N LYS A 201 -1.37 -1.19 -17.20
CA LYS A 201 -0.80 -2.51 -17.56
C LYS A 201 0.72 -2.57 -17.47
N LEU A 202 1.40 -1.42 -17.53
CA LEU A 202 2.86 -1.31 -17.36
C LEU A 202 3.28 -1.07 -15.90
N PHE A 203 2.31 -0.95 -14.98
CA PHE A 203 2.57 -0.68 -13.58
C PHE A 203 2.84 -2.00 -12.86
N ASP A 204 4.12 -2.30 -12.60
CA ASP A 204 4.54 -3.60 -12.09
C ASP A 204 4.52 -3.68 -10.55
N ALA A 205 4.89 -2.61 -9.85
CA ALA A 205 4.97 -2.60 -8.40
C ALA A 205 5.05 -1.17 -7.82
N PRO A 206 4.64 -0.98 -6.55
CA PRO A 206 3.87 -1.92 -5.72
C PRO A 206 2.36 -1.86 -6.04
N PRO A 207 1.60 -2.97 -6.03
CA PRO A 207 0.19 -2.98 -6.41
C PRO A 207 -0.66 -1.89 -5.71
N GLN A 208 -1.31 -1.03 -6.51
CA GLN A 208 -2.20 0.02 -6.04
C GLN A 208 -3.63 -0.17 -6.56
N ASN A 209 -4.58 0.27 -5.75
CA ASN A 209 -5.96 0.55 -6.13
C ASN A 209 -6.02 1.91 -6.82
N PHE A 210 -6.15 1.93 -8.14
CA PHE A 210 -6.37 3.18 -8.87
C PHE A 210 -7.86 3.45 -9.04
N VAL A 211 -8.29 4.68 -8.79
CA VAL A 211 -9.62 5.18 -9.20
C VAL A 211 -9.47 6.21 -10.31
N TYR A 212 -10.49 6.29 -11.17
CA TYR A 212 -10.51 7.07 -12.39
C TYR A 212 -11.77 7.92 -12.49
N ALA A 213 -11.64 9.12 -13.03
CA ALA A 213 -12.76 9.96 -13.48
C ALA A 213 -12.39 10.69 -14.78
N ASP A 214 -13.36 10.97 -15.65
CA ASP A 214 -13.14 11.80 -16.84
C ASP A 214 -14.20 12.87 -17.08
N LYS A 215 -13.90 13.77 -18.03
CA LYS A 215 -14.79 14.87 -18.43
C LYS A 215 -16.09 14.41 -19.10
N GLU A 216 -16.13 13.19 -19.62
CA GLU A 216 -17.29 12.59 -20.30
C GLU A 216 -18.31 12.06 -19.30
N GLY A 217 -17.92 11.90 -18.03
CA GLY A 217 -18.79 11.46 -16.95
C GLY A 217 -18.50 10.04 -16.46
N ASN A 218 -17.45 9.41 -16.99
CA ASN A 218 -17.12 8.04 -16.63
C ASN A 218 -16.27 7.98 -15.36
N ILE A 219 -16.42 6.87 -14.64
CA ILE A 219 -15.61 6.52 -13.48
C ILE A 219 -15.10 5.09 -13.59
N GLY A 220 -13.99 4.78 -12.93
CA GLY A 220 -13.44 3.43 -12.96
C GLY A 220 -12.54 3.10 -11.79
N TYR A 221 -12.26 1.80 -11.66
CA TYR A 221 -11.32 1.22 -10.71
C TYR A 221 -10.41 0.25 -11.45
N TYR A 222 -9.11 0.32 -11.15
CA TYR A 222 -8.10 -0.59 -11.70
C TYR A 222 -7.15 -1.08 -10.62
N LEU A 223 -7.00 -2.40 -10.47
CA LEU A 223 -5.96 -3.00 -9.64
C LEU A 223 -4.67 -3.17 -10.46
N SER A 224 -3.66 -2.38 -10.12
CA SER A 224 -2.34 -2.44 -10.76
C SER A 224 -1.40 -3.46 -10.11
N GLY A 225 -0.24 -3.70 -10.73
CA GLY A 225 0.85 -4.49 -10.17
C GLY A 225 0.93 -5.92 -10.71
N LYS A 226 2.13 -6.50 -10.62
CA LYS A 226 2.40 -7.93 -10.81
C LYS A 226 2.00 -8.67 -9.55
N ILE A 227 1.06 -9.61 -9.68
CA ILE A 227 0.49 -10.35 -8.55
C ILE A 227 0.78 -11.84 -8.76
N PRO A 228 1.62 -12.48 -7.94
CA PRO A 228 2.09 -13.83 -8.20
C PRO A 228 1.01 -14.88 -7.94
N ILE A 229 0.88 -15.84 -8.84
CA ILE A 229 -0.01 -16.99 -8.69
C ILE A 229 0.72 -18.06 -7.87
N ARG A 230 0.17 -18.41 -6.72
CA ARG A 230 0.76 -19.41 -5.80
C ARG A 230 -0.29 -20.04 -4.91
N ALA A 231 0.09 -21.14 -4.27
CA ALA A 231 -0.77 -21.79 -3.27
C ALA A 231 -0.80 -20.96 -1.98
N GLU A 232 -2.00 -20.72 -1.44
CA GLU A 232 -2.19 -19.97 -0.18
C GLU A 232 -1.30 -20.48 0.96
N LYS A 233 -1.20 -21.81 1.13
CA LYS A 233 -0.35 -22.45 2.14
C LYS A 233 1.14 -22.07 2.07
N ALA A 234 1.60 -21.57 0.91
CA ALA A 234 2.98 -21.16 0.69
C ALA A 234 3.22 -19.67 0.96
N ALA A 235 2.17 -18.88 1.10
CA ALA A 235 2.25 -17.44 1.34
C ALA A 235 2.10 -17.06 2.83
N LEU A 236 1.34 -17.85 3.61
CA LEU A 236 0.99 -17.50 4.99
C LEU A 236 2.19 -17.47 5.96
N PHE A 237 3.20 -18.30 5.73
CA PHE A 237 4.36 -18.46 6.61
C PHE A 237 5.61 -18.77 5.78
N PRO A 238 6.82 -18.56 6.33
CA PRO A 238 8.05 -18.98 5.67
C PRO A 238 7.97 -20.42 5.15
N TYR A 239 8.02 -20.59 3.84
CA TYR A 239 7.76 -21.87 3.19
C TYR A 239 9.06 -22.59 2.80
N PRO A 240 9.14 -23.93 2.88
CA PRO A 240 10.34 -24.64 2.43
C PRO A 240 10.70 -24.35 0.96
N GLY A 241 11.85 -23.69 0.70
CA GLY A 241 12.32 -23.32 -0.63
C GLY A 241 12.66 -24.51 -1.56
N TRP A 242 12.78 -25.71 -0.99
CA TRP A 242 13.03 -26.95 -1.73
C TRP A 242 11.74 -27.70 -2.14
N LYS A 243 10.56 -27.13 -1.88
CA LYS A 243 9.30 -27.73 -2.30
C LYS A 243 8.76 -27.03 -3.54
N GLU A 244 8.48 -27.82 -4.58
CA GLU A 244 7.98 -27.31 -5.86
C GLU A 244 6.59 -26.65 -5.73
N ASP A 245 5.74 -27.16 -4.83
CA ASP A 245 4.36 -26.68 -4.63
C ASP A 245 4.26 -25.32 -3.90
N GLY A 246 5.40 -24.74 -3.51
CA GLY A 246 5.48 -23.38 -2.97
C GLY A 246 5.95 -22.32 -3.97
N ARG A 247 6.25 -22.68 -5.22
CA ARG A 247 6.79 -21.76 -6.22
C ARG A 247 5.69 -20.85 -6.80
N TRP A 248 6.10 -19.65 -7.22
CA TRP A 248 5.26 -18.79 -8.06
C TRP A 248 5.07 -19.44 -9.44
N GLN A 249 3.82 -19.44 -9.92
CA GLN A 249 3.37 -20.03 -11.18
C GLN A 249 3.06 -18.93 -12.20
N GLY A 250 3.93 -17.92 -12.26
CA GLY A 250 3.70 -16.70 -13.03
C GLY A 250 2.86 -15.68 -12.25
N PHE A 251 2.19 -14.80 -12.99
CA PHE A 251 1.43 -13.68 -12.44
C PHE A 251 0.00 -13.68 -12.99
N LEU A 252 -0.93 -13.11 -12.23
CA LEU A 252 -2.30 -12.90 -12.69
C LEU A 252 -2.32 -12.07 -13.97
N LYS A 253 -3.15 -12.50 -14.92
CA LYS A 253 -3.42 -11.73 -16.13
C LYS A 253 -4.31 -10.54 -15.80
N GLU A 254 -4.28 -9.51 -16.65
CA GLU A 254 -5.03 -8.27 -16.41
C GLU A 254 -6.54 -8.50 -16.37
N GLU A 255 -7.05 -9.43 -17.19
CA GLU A 255 -8.47 -9.82 -17.21
C GLU A 255 -8.92 -10.61 -15.97
N GLU A 256 -7.99 -11.15 -15.18
CA GLU A 256 -8.26 -11.86 -13.93
C GLU A 256 -8.28 -10.91 -12.73
N LYS A 257 -7.73 -9.69 -12.88
CA LYS A 257 -7.72 -8.68 -11.82
C LYS A 257 -9.09 -7.99 -11.70
N PRO A 258 -9.49 -7.56 -10.49
CA PRO A 258 -10.72 -6.79 -10.32
C PRO A 258 -10.54 -5.43 -10.98
N ASN A 259 -11.34 -5.16 -12.01
CA ASN A 259 -11.36 -3.90 -12.73
C ASN A 259 -12.83 -3.54 -13.00
N PHE A 260 -13.24 -2.31 -12.71
CA PHE A 260 -14.63 -1.87 -12.87
C PHE A 260 -14.67 -0.56 -13.66
N TYR A 261 -15.64 -0.44 -14.56
CA TYR A 261 -15.88 0.77 -15.33
C TYR A 261 -17.36 1.08 -15.33
N ASN A 262 -17.73 2.30 -14.91
CA ASN A 262 -19.11 2.77 -14.77
C ASN A 262 -20.04 1.78 -14.03
N PRO A 263 -19.77 1.46 -12.75
CA PRO A 263 -20.66 0.60 -11.99
C PRO A 263 -22.06 1.22 -11.86
N GLU A 264 -23.10 0.39 -11.85
CA GLU A 264 -24.50 0.84 -11.83
C GLU A 264 -24.83 1.73 -10.63
N ASN A 265 -24.21 1.45 -9.49
CA ASN A 265 -24.38 2.25 -8.29
C ASN A 265 -23.73 3.64 -8.42
N GLY A 266 -22.95 3.93 -9.46
CA GLY A 266 -22.37 5.24 -9.72
C GLY A 266 -21.33 5.75 -8.71
N LEU A 267 -20.78 4.86 -7.86
CA LEU A 267 -19.76 5.21 -6.86
C LEU A 267 -18.73 4.09 -6.70
N ILE A 268 -17.48 4.48 -6.43
CA ILE A 268 -16.37 3.57 -6.10
C ILE A 268 -15.66 4.14 -4.87
N VAL A 269 -15.31 3.27 -3.92
CA VAL A 269 -14.60 3.64 -2.68
C VAL A 269 -13.51 2.61 -2.43
N THR A 270 -12.30 3.06 -2.12
CA THR A 270 -11.23 2.20 -1.61
C THR A 270 -10.54 2.87 -0.43
N ALA A 271 -10.27 2.08 0.61
CA ALA A 271 -9.66 2.56 1.84
C ALA A 271 -8.70 1.50 2.42
N ASN A 272 -7.90 0.87 1.56
CA ASN A 272 -7.03 -0.28 1.86
C ASN A 272 -7.78 -1.54 2.36
N ASN A 273 -9.11 -1.52 2.28
CA ASN A 273 -9.96 -2.66 2.58
C ASN A 273 -9.80 -3.78 1.55
N LYS A 274 -10.28 -4.98 1.87
CA LYS A 274 -10.35 -6.11 0.94
C LYS A 274 -11.18 -5.73 -0.30
N ILE A 275 -10.57 -5.85 -1.47
CA ILE A 275 -11.11 -5.46 -2.80
C ILE A 275 -11.66 -6.63 -3.62
N ILE A 276 -11.51 -7.86 -3.14
CA ILE A 276 -11.96 -9.08 -3.81
C ILE A 276 -13.12 -9.74 -3.04
N PRO A 277 -14.02 -10.46 -3.73
CA PRO A 277 -15.02 -11.29 -3.06
C PRO A 277 -14.38 -12.49 -2.34
N ASP A 278 -15.10 -13.09 -1.38
CA ASP A 278 -14.59 -14.23 -0.61
C ASP A 278 -14.29 -15.48 -1.44
N ASN A 279 -14.94 -15.63 -2.60
CA ASN A 279 -14.75 -16.74 -3.53
C ASN A 279 -13.79 -16.41 -4.68
N PHE A 280 -12.93 -15.38 -4.55
CA PHE A 280 -11.95 -15.06 -5.56
C PHE A 280 -10.98 -16.25 -5.76
N PRO A 281 -10.68 -16.67 -7.01
CA PRO A 281 -10.03 -17.96 -7.28
C PRO A 281 -8.53 -18.00 -6.96
N HIS A 282 -7.91 -16.85 -6.68
CA HIS A 282 -6.49 -16.74 -6.39
C HIS A 282 -6.25 -16.16 -5.01
N TYR A 283 -5.17 -16.60 -4.36
CA TYR A 283 -4.70 -15.98 -3.14
C TYR A 283 -4.18 -14.57 -3.45
N MET A 284 -4.62 -13.58 -2.67
CA MET A 284 -4.25 -12.17 -2.85
C MET A 284 -3.65 -11.55 -1.58
N GLY A 285 -3.59 -12.29 -0.47
CA GLY A 285 -3.23 -11.77 0.85
C GLY A 285 -4.24 -12.14 1.94
N PHE A 286 -3.93 -11.77 3.17
CA PHE A 286 -4.83 -11.81 4.34
C PHE A 286 -4.79 -10.53 5.18
N GLU A 287 -3.83 -9.63 4.94
CA GLU A 287 -3.62 -8.40 5.70
C GLU A 287 -4.15 -7.18 4.94
N TRP A 288 -5.47 -6.99 4.99
CA TRP A 288 -6.09 -5.71 4.61
C TRP A 288 -6.43 -4.90 5.84
N GLU A 289 -6.54 -3.59 5.67
CA GLU A 289 -7.08 -2.73 6.71
C GLU A 289 -8.53 -3.11 7.00
N ALA A 290 -8.92 -2.99 8.27
CA ALA A 290 -10.31 -3.20 8.68
C ALA A 290 -11.23 -2.24 7.90
N PRO A 291 -12.43 -2.68 7.48
CA PRO A 291 -13.25 -1.94 6.50
C PRO A 291 -13.87 -0.66 7.06
N PHE A 292 -13.63 -0.31 8.33
CA PHE A 292 -14.25 0.83 9.03
C PHE A 292 -14.23 2.15 8.25
N ARG A 293 -13.10 2.51 7.62
CA ARG A 293 -13.01 3.74 6.80
C ARG A 293 -13.85 3.64 5.53
N GLU A 294 -13.76 2.52 4.84
CA GLU A 294 -14.53 2.28 3.62
C GLU A 294 -16.04 2.30 3.90
N GLU A 295 -16.48 1.59 4.94
CA GLU A 295 -17.88 1.53 5.35
C GLU A 295 -18.38 2.92 5.74
N ARG A 296 -17.58 3.69 6.48
CA ARG A 296 -17.95 5.05 6.91
C ARG A 296 -18.08 6.01 5.73
N ILE A 297 -17.13 5.95 4.78
CA ILE A 297 -17.20 6.76 3.56
C ILE A 297 -18.46 6.39 2.77
N LYS A 298 -18.74 5.10 2.58
CA LYS A 298 -19.96 4.63 1.91
C LYS A 298 -21.23 5.09 2.63
N GLU A 299 -21.28 4.99 3.96
CA GLU A 299 -22.42 5.44 4.77
C GLU A 299 -22.72 6.92 4.51
N LEU A 300 -21.69 7.78 4.58
CA LEU A 300 -21.84 9.22 4.34
C LEU A 300 -22.22 9.54 2.88
N LEU A 301 -21.68 8.80 1.92
CA LEU A 301 -22.01 8.95 0.49
C LEU A 301 -23.44 8.49 0.15
N LEU A 302 -24.02 7.59 0.95
CA LEU A 302 -25.38 7.09 0.74
C LEU A 302 -26.43 7.92 1.49
N GLN A 303 -26.03 8.80 2.41
CA GLN A 303 -26.95 9.70 3.12
C GLN A 303 -27.47 10.84 2.25
N LEU A 304 -26.76 11.17 1.16
CA LEU A 304 -27.16 12.22 0.22
C LEU A 304 -27.38 11.62 -1.18
N GLU A 305 -28.35 12.17 -1.91
CA GLU A 305 -28.57 11.80 -3.31
C GLU A 305 -27.48 12.39 -4.21
N LYS A 306 -27.03 13.62 -3.91
CA LYS A 306 -26.02 14.36 -4.65
C LYS A 306 -24.98 15.00 -3.74
N HIS A 307 -23.75 15.06 -4.24
CA HIS A 307 -22.58 15.60 -3.55
C HIS A 307 -22.00 16.81 -4.28
N SER A 308 -21.56 17.80 -3.49
CA SER A 308 -20.69 18.90 -3.91
C SER A 308 -19.26 18.68 -3.43
N VAL A 309 -18.32 19.52 -3.89
CA VAL A 309 -16.94 19.53 -3.38
C VAL A 309 -16.92 19.74 -1.86
N GLU A 310 -17.81 20.57 -1.33
CA GLU A 310 -17.93 20.83 0.11
C GLU A 310 -18.34 19.56 0.87
N THR A 311 -19.29 18.78 0.35
CA THR A 311 -19.66 17.50 0.97
C THR A 311 -18.52 16.48 0.94
N MET A 312 -17.69 16.47 -0.12
CA MET A 312 -16.51 15.61 -0.20
C MET A 312 -15.49 15.98 0.89
N LYS A 313 -15.27 17.28 1.14
CA LYS A 313 -14.40 17.76 2.22
C LYS A 313 -14.92 17.38 3.61
N VAL A 314 -16.24 17.43 3.82
CA VAL A 314 -16.84 16.98 5.09
C VAL A 314 -16.54 15.50 5.33
N ILE A 315 -16.64 14.65 4.29
CA ILE A 315 -16.31 13.22 4.39
C ILE A 315 -14.82 13.02 4.69
N GLN A 316 -13.92 13.76 4.02
CA GLN A 316 -12.47 13.71 4.31
C GLN A 316 -12.13 14.10 5.75
N ASN A 317 -12.97 14.88 6.42
CA ASN A 317 -12.77 15.35 7.80
C ASN A 317 -13.67 14.62 8.82
N ASP A 318 -14.31 13.51 8.44
CA ASP A 318 -15.12 12.74 9.40
C ASP A 318 -14.21 12.02 10.40
N ILE A 319 -14.53 12.18 11.68
CA ILE A 319 -13.78 11.63 12.82
C ILE A 319 -14.56 10.55 13.57
N PHE A 320 -15.68 10.07 13.00
CA PHE A 320 -16.54 9.11 13.69
C PHE A 320 -15.85 7.74 13.81
N SER A 321 -15.88 7.18 15.01
CA SER A 321 -15.26 5.89 15.30
C SER A 321 -16.22 4.72 15.06
N LYS A 322 -16.20 4.14 13.85
CA LYS A 322 -16.89 2.86 13.58
C LYS A 322 -16.36 1.72 14.46
N LYS A 323 -15.08 1.78 14.84
CA LYS A 323 -14.50 0.86 15.82
C LYS A 323 -15.18 1.04 17.19
N GLY A 324 -15.35 2.28 17.63
CA GLY A 324 -16.11 2.60 18.85
C GLY A 324 -17.55 2.10 18.78
N GLU A 325 -18.24 2.35 17.66
CA GLU A 325 -19.62 1.85 17.42
C GLU A 325 -19.73 0.33 17.59
N LEU A 326 -18.77 -0.42 17.04
CA LEU A 326 -18.74 -1.88 17.15
C LEU A 326 -18.48 -2.37 18.58
N PHE A 327 -17.54 -1.74 19.30
CA PHE A 327 -17.06 -2.25 20.58
C PHE A 327 -17.79 -1.70 21.81
N LEU A 328 -18.38 -0.50 21.72
CA LEU A 328 -19.04 0.17 22.84
C LEU A 328 -20.15 -0.68 23.49
N PRO A 329 -21.02 -1.40 22.74
CA PRO A 329 -22.02 -2.27 23.35
C PRO A 329 -21.43 -3.34 24.28
N TYR A 330 -20.27 -3.91 23.94
CA TYR A 330 -19.59 -4.89 24.79
C TYR A 330 -18.93 -4.25 26.01
N ILE A 331 -18.39 -3.04 25.85
CA ILE A 331 -17.81 -2.27 26.96
C ILE A 331 -18.91 -1.91 27.97
N GLU A 332 -20.11 -1.59 27.49
CA GLU A 332 -21.24 -1.21 28.34
C GLU A 332 -21.69 -2.30 29.31
N GLU A 333 -21.52 -3.57 28.92
CA GLU A 333 -21.86 -4.75 29.70
C GLU A 333 -20.88 -5.05 30.84
N ILE A 334 -19.74 -4.33 30.93
CA ILE A 334 -18.76 -4.54 32.01
C ILE A 334 -19.38 -4.13 33.35
N LYS A 335 -19.68 -5.14 34.20
CA LYS A 335 -20.31 -4.95 35.52
C LYS A 335 -19.32 -4.71 36.65
N ILE A 336 -18.07 -5.12 36.47
CA ILE A 336 -17.03 -5.05 37.51
C ILE A 336 -15.96 -4.05 37.05
N ALA A 337 -16.10 -2.82 37.51
CA ALA A 337 -15.11 -1.75 37.34
C ALA A 337 -15.02 -0.95 38.64
N ASN A 338 -13.81 -0.58 39.07
CA ASN A 338 -13.55 0.14 40.31
C ASN A 338 -12.42 1.16 40.13
N GLY A 339 -12.34 2.16 41.02
CA GLY A 339 -11.31 3.20 40.94
C GLY A 339 -11.26 3.86 39.56
N GLU A 340 -10.09 3.85 38.92
CA GLU A 340 -9.87 4.45 37.61
C GLU A 340 -10.59 3.72 36.47
N SER A 341 -10.77 2.38 36.53
CA SER A 341 -11.47 1.65 35.47
C SER A 341 -12.96 1.99 35.41
N LYS A 342 -13.57 2.33 36.55
CA LYS A 342 -14.96 2.81 36.59
C LYS A 342 -15.11 4.18 35.93
N LYS A 343 -14.17 5.10 36.18
CA LYS A 343 -14.16 6.42 35.53
C LYS A 343 -13.98 6.29 34.01
N ALA A 344 -13.03 5.46 33.57
CA ALA A 344 -12.81 5.20 32.15
C ALA A 344 -14.06 4.61 31.48
N LEU A 345 -14.72 3.65 32.13
CA LEU A 345 -15.98 3.08 31.65
C LEU A 345 -17.07 4.16 31.52
N ASP A 346 -17.23 5.02 32.52
CA ASP A 346 -18.23 6.08 32.48
C ASP A 346 -17.93 7.13 31.39
N ILE A 347 -16.65 7.41 31.09
CA ILE A 347 -16.26 8.25 29.94
C ILE A 347 -16.69 7.58 28.63
N LEU A 348 -16.33 6.32 28.43
CA LEU A 348 -16.64 5.58 27.20
C LEU A 348 -18.16 5.45 26.99
N LYS A 349 -18.94 5.24 28.05
CA LYS A 349 -20.42 5.19 27.99
C LYS A 349 -21.08 6.48 27.53
N ASN A 350 -20.44 7.62 27.78
CA ASN A 350 -20.96 8.93 27.41
C ASN A 350 -20.29 9.48 26.14
N TRP A 351 -19.40 8.71 25.51
CA TRP A 351 -18.73 9.11 24.29
C TRP A 351 -19.70 9.02 23.11
N ASP A 352 -19.78 10.09 22.31
CA ASP A 352 -20.61 10.19 21.11
C ASP A 352 -19.93 9.58 19.86
N LEU A 353 -18.85 8.83 20.08
CA LEU A 353 -18.03 8.18 19.06
C LEU A 353 -17.23 9.17 18.19
N ARG A 354 -17.02 10.42 18.63
CA ARG A 354 -16.23 11.44 17.93
C ARG A 354 -15.05 11.98 18.73
#